data_AF-G4TBV9-F1
#
_entry.id   AF-G4TBV9-F1
#
_cell.length_a   1.000
_cell.length_b   1.000
_cell.length_c   1.000
_cell.angle_alpha   90.00
_cell.angle_beta   90.00
_cell.angle_gamma   90.00
#
_symmetry.space_group_name_H-M   'P 1'
#
loop_
_entity.id
_entity.type
_entity.pdbx_description
1 polymer ?
#
loop_
_entity_poly.entity_id
_entity_poly.type
_entity_poly.pdbx_seq_one_letter_code
_entity_poly.pdbx_strand_id
1 'polypeptide(L)'
;MGSLSPLELEALGDQNVFVVVEDIYLTRWFTAIALTIICYDNLLTLDDEIAFIWPKRWNSVKILTYSNRAVALTFIALNTHHLVGVTNPLSNHFCSVVLVATGYGALVSFAMCNWILLARAQALVGTRPFLNNLLTTFYIASYLITTALVTHTSWILRDKIFYSDSFHVCGIPMHPSSMGFIWLAPLVFETAIFLLTIVKLYENAVEDYSLGSTLLVTLYRDGVAYYLVIFSLRVFNLLAWQIMPIQFALIGIFLLWAIMSVSVTRLQLNLLKAVNMPPASLEITSVGPSISIFASFPRRNGSRSQTERSRIRTSRMQLRTFSHGIAPEP
;
A
#
# COMPACT_ATOMS: atom_id res chain seq x y z
N MET A 1 28.49 -26.22 -26.03
CA MET A 1 28.22 -25.86 -24.63
C MET A 1 29.43 -25.10 -24.13
N GLY A 2 29.31 -23.78 -23.94
CA GLY A 2 30.39 -23.00 -23.34
C GLY A 2 30.66 -23.50 -21.92
N SER A 3 31.92 -23.53 -21.50
CA SER A 3 32.29 -23.83 -20.12
C SER A 3 31.67 -22.79 -19.19
N LEU A 4 30.92 -23.24 -18.17
CA LEU A 4 30.41 -22.38 -17.10
C LEU A 4 31.58 -21.66 -16.41
N SER A 5 31.41 -20.39 -16.11
CA SER A 5 32.37 -19.59 -15.35
C SER A 5 32.46 -20.08 -13.88
N PRO A 6 33.58 -19.82 -13.17
CA PRO A 6 33.72 -20.21 -11.76
C PRO A 6 32.61 -19.66 -10.84
N LEU A 7 32.09 -18.46 -11.14
CA LEU A 7 30.99 -17.84 -10.39
C LEU A 7 29.64 -18.51 -10.68
N GLU A 8 29.42 -18.97 -11.92
CA GLU A 8 28.23 -19.77 -12.25
C GLU A 8 28.29 -21.14 -11.57
N LEU A 9 29.46 -21.77 -11.50
CA LEU A 9 29.64 -23.03 -10.77
C LEU A 9 29.41 -22.85 -9.26
N GLU A 10 29.92 -21.76 -8.67
CA GLU A 10 29.67 -21.42 -7.27
C GLU A 10 28.18 -21.17 -7.00
N ALA A 11 27.48 -20.50 -7.92
CA ALA A 11 26.05 -20.23 -7.80
C ALA A 11 25.17 -21.48 -8.02
N LEU A 12 25.59 -22.41 -8.89
CA LEU A 12 24.91 -23.68 -9.11
C LEU A 12 25.05 -24.60 -7.90
N GLY A 13 26.21 -24.61 -7.24
CA GLY A 13 26.51 -25.52 -6.14
C GLY A 13 26.23 -26.99 -6.53
N ASP A 14 25.51 -27.72 -5.67
CA ASP A 14 25.07 -29.10 -5.93
C ASP A 14 23.72 -29.20 -6.68
N GLN A 15 23.17 -28.08 -7.15
CA GLN A 15 21.85 -28.07 -7.78
C GLN A 15 21.88 -28.60 -9.22
N ASN A 16 20.81 -29.29 -9.61
CA ASN A 16 20.65 -29.76 -10.97
C ASN A 16 20.36 -28.58 -11.91
N VAL A 17 21.13 -28.47 -13.00
CA VAL A 17 21.02 -27.38 -13.99
C VAL A 17 19.59 -27.24 -14.54
N PHE A 18 18.87 -28.36 -14.72
CA PHE A 18 17.48 -28.32 -15.19
C PHE A 18 16.54 -27.57 -14.24
N VAL A 19 16.72 -27.75 -12.93
CA VAL A 19 15.91 -27.08 -11.90
C VAL A 19 16.20 -25.58 -11.92
N VAL A 20 17.48 -25.20 -11.98
CA VAL A 20 17.90 -23.79 -12.03
C VAL A 20 17.32 -23.07 -13.27
N VAL A 21 17.30 -23.74 -14.42
CA VAL A 21 16.70 -23.18 -15.64
C VAL A 21 15.19 -22.97 -15.46
N GLU A 22 14.47 -23.98 -14.96
CA GLU A 22 13.02 -23.87 -14.69
C GLU A 22 12.71 -22.72 -13.74
N ASP A 23 13.51 -22.57 -12.69
CA ASP A 23 13.34 -21.54 -11.68
C ASP A 23 13.60 -20.12 -12.23
N ILE A 24 14.57 -19.98 -13.13
CA ILE A 24 14.81 -18.72 -13.86
C ILE A 24 13.60 -18.39 -14.75
N TYR A 25 13.02 -19.39 -15.44
CA TYR A 25 11.82 -19.19 -16.24
C TYR A 25 10.63 -18.73 -15.38
N LEU A 26 10.42 -19.34 -14.21
CA LEU A 26 9.38 -18.89 -13.27
C LEU A 26 9.60 -17.42 -12.87
N THR A 27 10.82 -17.07 -12.49
CA THR A 27 11.18 -15.69 -12.11
C THR A 27 10.89 -14.69 -13.24
N ARG A 28 11.20 -15.04 -14.50
CA ARG A 28 10.86 -14.22 -15.68
C ARG A 28 9.36 -13.98 -15.81
N TRP A 29 8.55 -15.03 -15.70
CA TRP A 29 7.10 -14.91 -15.83
C TRP A 29 6.49 -14.09 -14.68
N PHE A 30 6.92 -14.33 -13.44
CA PHE A 30 6.39 -13.60 -12.29
C PHE A 30 6.76 -12.12 -12.29
N THR A 31 7.96 -11.75 -12.75
CA THR A 31 8.32 -10.33 -12.93
C THR A 31 7.49 -9.68 -14.04
N ALA A 32 7.26 -10.38 -15.16
CA ALA A 32 6.35 -9.91 -16.21
C ALA A 32 4.90 -9.78 -15.71
N ILE A 33 4.41 -10.70 -14.87
CA ILE A 33 3.10 -10.61 -14.23
C ILE A 33 3.03 -9.38 -13.33
N ALA A 34 4.03 -9.16 -12.47
CA ALA A 34 4.09 -7.99 -11.60
C ALA A 34 4.08 -6.68 -12.40
N LEU A 35 4.86 -6.61 -13.49
CA LEU A 35 4.88 -5.47 -14.41
C LEU A 35 3.52 -5.26 -15.08
N THR A 36 2.88 -6.34 -15.50
CA THR A 36 1.55 -6.29 -16.12
C THR A 36 0.51 -5.79 -15.13
N ILE A 37 0.50 -6.29 -13.90
CA ILE A 37 -0.40 -5.84 -12.83
C ILE A 37 -0.26 -4.35 -12.61
N ILE A 38 0.96 -3.85 -12.40
CA ILE A 38 1.15 -2.43 -12.11
C ILE A 38 0.79 -1.55 -13.30
N CYS A 39 1.18 -1.91 -14.53
CA CYS A 39 0.81 -1.17 -15.74
C CYS A 39 -0.70 -1.17 -15.99
N TYR A 40 -1.34 -2.32 -15.88
CA TYR A 40 -2.78 -2.48 -16.10
C TYR A 40 -3.59 -1.70 -15.07
N ASP A 41 -3.22 -1.79 -13.80
CA ASP A 41 -3.89 -1.05 -12.73
C ASP A 41 -3.75 0.46 -12.89
N ASN A 42 -2.56 0.91 -13.28
CA ASN A 42 -2.24 2.29 -13.56
C ASN A 42 -3.11 2.89 -14.67
N LEU A 43 -3.42 2.09 -15.70
CA LEU A 43 -4.32 2.50 -16.78
C LEU A 43 -5.78 2.49 -16.32
N LEU A 44 -6.21 1.46 -15.59
CA LEU A 44 -7.61 1.34 -15.14
C LEU A 44 -8.01 2.42 -14.15
N THR A 45 -7.07 2.86 -13.30
CA THR A 45 -7.31 3.89 -12.28
C THR A 45 -7.17 5.31 -12.81
N LEU A 46 -6.66 5.50 -14.03
CA LEU A 46 -6.31 6.82 -14.56
C LEU A 46 -7.50 7.77 -14.61
N ASP A 47 -8.66 7.32 -15.09
CA ASP A 47 -9.87 8.15 -15.19
C ASP A 47 -10.32 8.63 -13.79
N ASP A 48 -10.28 7.75 -12.81
CA ASP A 48 -10.61 8.07 -11.43
C ASP A 48 -9.58 9.02 -10.80
N GLU A 49 -8.29 8.85 -11.11
CA GLU A 49 -7.25 9.77 -10.63
C GLU A 49 -7.43 11.18 -11.19
N ILE A 50 -7.73 11.29 -12.50
CA ILE A 50 -7.99 12.56 -13.16
C ILE A 50 -9.21 13.24 -12.53
N ALA A 51 -10.27 12.48 -12.22
CA ALA A 51 -11.47 13.03 -11.62
C ALA A 51 -11.29 13.42 -10.14
N PHE A 52 -10.62 12.59 -9.32
CA PHE A 52 -10.66 12.72 -7.86
C PHE A 52 -9.36 13.19 -7.21
N ILE A 53 -8.20 12.93 -7.82
CA ILE A 53 -6.87 13.24 -7.26
C ILE A 53 -6.26 14.48 -7.90
N TRP A 54 -6.34 14.62 -9.22
CA TRP A 54 -5.68 15.71 -9.95
C TRP A 54 -6.15 17.10 -9.54
N PRO A 55 -7.46 17.38 -9.35
CA PRO A 55 -7.95 18.69 -8.96
C PRO A 55 -7.56 19.10 -7.53
N LYS A 56 -7.17 18.13 -6.69
CA LYS A 56 -6.81 18.39 -5.29
C LYS A 56 -5.41 19.00 -5.18
N ARG A 57 -5.25 19.92 -4.22
CA ARG A 57 -3.95 20.52 -3.88
C ARG A 57 -2.93 19.44 -3.53
N TRP A 58 -1.67 19.71 -3.85
CA TRP A 58 -0.56 18.85 -3.46
C TRP A 58 -0.46 18.77 -1.93
N ASN A 59 -0.53 17.56 -1.41
CA ASN A 59 -0.28 17.24 -0.01
C ASN A 59 0.70 16.06 0.07
N SER A 60 1.21 15.78 1.27
CA SER A 60 2.22 14.73 1.47
C SER A 60 1.77 13.36 0.95
N VAL A 61 0.49 13.00 1.15
CA VAL A 61 -0.06 11.71 0.72
C VAL A 61 -0.10 11.59 -0.80
N LYS A 62 -0.50 12.65 -1.52
CA LYS A 62 -0.51 12.71 -2.98
C LYS A 62 0.91 12.57 -3.55
N ILE A 63 1.88 13.27 -2.98
CA ILE A 63 3.29 13.18 -3.39
C ILE A 63 3.79 11.73 -3.20
N LEU A 64 3.58 11.15 -2.01
CA LEU A 64 4.02 9.78 -1.72
C LEU A 64 3.37 8.75 -2.64
N THR A 65 2.10 8.90 -2.99
CA THR A 65 1.39 7.97 -3.88
C THR A 65 2.00 7.99 -5.29
N TYR A 66 2.24 9.17 -5.86
CA TYR A 66 2.85 9.30 -7.19
C TYR A 66 4.33 8.88 -7.20
N SER A 67 5.10 9.25 -6.18
CA SER A 67 6.48 8.80 -6.03
C SER A 67 6.56 7.29 -5.92
N ASN A 68 5.72 6.67 -5.10
CA ASN A 68 5.66 5.21 -4.96
C ASN A 68 5.34 4.52 -6.29
N ARG A 69 4.36 5.02 -7.05
CA ARG A 69 3.98 4.51 -8.37
C ARG A 69 5.13 4.61 -9.37
N ALA A 70 5.83 5.75 -9.41
CA ALA A 70 6.99 5.95 -10.29
C ALA A 70 8.15 5.02 -9.94
N VAL A 71 8.47 4.91 -8.65
CA VAL A 71 9.54 4.04 -8.15
C VAL A 71 9.22 2.57 -8.46
N ALA A 72 8.02 2.10 -8.11
CA ALA A 72 7.60 0.73 -8.35
C ALA A 72 7.62 0.39 -9.85
N LEU A 73 7.08 1.25 -10.71
CA LEU A 73 7.09 1.02 -12.16
C LEU A 73 8.51 0.98 -12.72
N THR A 74 9.36 1.91 -12.31
CA THR A 74 10.75 2.00 -12.81
C THR A 74 11.55 0.77 -12.44
N PHE A 75 11.53 0.38 -11.16
CA PHE A 75 12.34 -0.75 -10.70
C PHE A 75 11.78 -2.09 -11.17
N ILE A 76 10.45 -2.30 -11.19
CA ILE A 76 9.88 -3.54 -11.72
C ILE A 76 10.17 -3.66 -13.24
N ALA A 77 10.08 -2.57 -14.00
CA ALA A 77 10.42 -2.58 -15.43
C ALA A 77 11.92 -2.86 -15.65
N LEU A 78 12.80 -2.24 -14.85
CA LEU A 78 14.25 -2.47 -14.93
C LEU A 78 14.63 -3.92 -14.58
N ASN A 79 13.97 -4.51 -13.57
CA ASN A 79 14.17 -5.92 -13.21
C ASN A 79 13.58 -6.87 -14.27
N THR A 80 12.47 -6.50 -14.90
CA THR A 80 11.93 -7.27 -16.03
C THR A 80 12.91 -7.25 -17.21
N HIS A 81 13.52 -6.10 -17.49
CA HIS A 81 14.45 -5.94 -18.63
C HIS A 81 15.66 -6.88 -18.58
N HIS A 82 16.40 -6.93 -17.45
CA HIS A 82 17.55 -7.85 -17.37
C HIS A 82 17.16 -9.32 -17.19
N LEU A 83 15.91 -9.61 -16.79
CA LEU A 83 15.43 -10.99 -16.67
C LEU A 83 14.95 -11.56 -18.01
N VAL A 84 14.43 -10.75 -18.93
CA VAL A 84 13.90 -11.22 -20.24
C VAL A 84 14.92 -12.01 -21.07
N GLY A 85 16.22 -11.79 -20.88
CA GLY A 85 17.27 -12.61 -21.49
C GLY A 85 17.43 -12.43 -23.00
N VAL A 86 16.87 -11.35 -23.57
CA VAL A 86 16.96 -10.99 -25.00
C VAL A 86 17.95 -9.84 -25.22
N THR A 87 18.57 -9.33 -24.16
CA THR A 87 19.50 -8.20 -24.22
C THR A 87 20.91 -8.67 -24.57
N ASN A 88 21.71 -7.77 -25.16
CA ASN A 88 23.16 -7.95 -25.25
C ASN A 88 23.77 -8.27 -23.86
N PRO A 89 24.94 -8.95 -23.81
CA PRO A 89 25.61 -9.25 -22.56
C PRO A 89 25.74 -8.01 -21.68
N LEU A 90 25.21 -8.10 -20.45
CA LEU A 90 25.24 -7.00 -19.49
C LEU A 90 26.54 -7.06 -18.69
N SER A 91 27.00 -5.91 -18.19
CA SER A 91 28.20 -5.88 -17.35
C SER A 91 27.88 -6.33 -15.92
N ASN A 92 28.85 -6.95 -15.25
CA ASN A 92 28.76 -7.27 -13.82
C ASN A 92 28.45 -6.01 -12.98
N HIS A 93 29.02 -4.86 -13.38
CA HIS A 93 28.76 -3.59 -12.74
C HIS A 93 27.28 -3.18 -12.85
N PHE A 94 26.68 -3.33 -14.04
CA PHE A 94 25.25 -3.09 -14.24
C PHE A 94 24.41 -3.98 -13.32
N CYS A 95 24.68 -5.29 -13.27
CA CYS A 95 23.96 -6.22 -12.40
C CYS A 95 24.05 -5.83 -10.92
N SER A 96 25.25 -5.49 -10.45
CA SER A 96 25.47 -5.05 -9.06
C SER A 96 24.68 -3.78 -8.74
N VAL A 97 24.76 -2.76 -9.60
CA VAL A 97 24.04 -1.51 -9.41
C VAL A 97 22.52 -1.74 -9.43
N VAL A 98 21.99 -2.48 -10.40
CA VAL A 98 20.55 -2.71 -10.54
C VAL A 98 19.98 -3.48 -9.36
N LEU A 99 20.59 -4.60 -8.96
CA LEU A 99 20.06 -5.41 -7.87
C LEU A 99 20.17 -4.70 -6.51
N VAL A 100 21.28 -4.01 -6.24
CA VAL A 100 21.42 -3.21 -5.01
C VAL A 100 20.42 -2.05 -5.01
N ALA A 101 20.30 -1.31 -6.12
CA ALA A 101 19.33 -0.22 -6.24
C ALA A 101 17.88 -0.73 -6.11
N THR A 102 17.59 -1.95 -6.57
CA THR A 102 16.28 -2.60 -6.42
C THR A 102 15.95 -2.86 -4.95
N GLY A 103 16.92 -3.33 -4.15
CA GLY A 103 16.73 -3.51 -2.71
C GLY A 103 16.37 -2.21 -2.00
N TYR A 104 17.09 -1.12 -2.28
CA TYR A 104 16.78 0.20 -1.72
C TYR A 104 15.48 0.80 -2.29
N GLY A 105 15.21 0.59 -3.58
CA GLY A 105 13.97 1.02 -4.22
C GLY A 105 12.74 0.37 -3.60
N ALA A 106 12.81 -0.95 -3.34
CA ALA A 106 11.75 -1.70 -2.66
C ALA A 106 11.58 -1.21 -1.22
N LEU A 107 12.67 -1.01 -0.48
CA LEU A 107 12.65 -0.45 0.87
C LEU A 107 11.94 0.91 0.91
N VAL A 108 12.32 1.83 0.03
CA VAL A 108 11.73 3.18 -0.05
C VAL A 108 10.26 3.10 -0.43
N SER A 109 9.91 2.29 -1.42
CA SER A 109 8.52 2.15 -1.86
C SER A 109 7.63 1.53 -0.78
N PHE A 110 8.09 0.48 -0.09
CA PHE A 110 7.34 -0.11 1.02
C PHE A 110 7.18 0.87 2.18
N ALA A 111 8.23 1.64 2.49
CA ALA A 111 8.18 2.71 3.48
C ALA A 111 7.12 3.75 3.12
N MET A 112 7.07 4.22 1.86
CA MET A 112 6.04 5.14 1.39
C MET A 112 4.64 4.56 1.54
N CYS A 113 4.43 3.31 1.14
CA CYS A 113 3.13 2.62 1.29
C CYS A 113 2.70 2.54 2.76
N ASN A 114 3.60 2.10 3.64
CA ASN A 114 3.31 1.93 5.06
C ASN A 114 3.14 3.27 5.79
N TRP A 115 3.82 4.33 5.34
CA TRP A 115 3.57 5.67 5.83
C TRP A 115 2.15 6.16 5.46
N ILE A 116 1.68 5.87 4.25
CA ILE A 116 0.31 6.20 3.84
C ILE A 116 -0.70 5.43 4.70
N LEU A 117 -0.47 4.14 4.96
CA LEU A 117 -1.32 3.35 5.86
C LEU A 117 -1.29 3.89 7.30
N LEU A 118 -0.13 4.29 7.80
CA LEU A 118 0.02 4.94 9.11
C LEU A 118 -0.75 6.25 9.20
N ALA A 119 -0.60 7.14 8.22
CA ALA A 119 -1.31 8.41 8.18
C ALA A 119 -2.84 8.21 8.22
N ARG A 120 -3.34 7.17 7.55
CA ARG A 120 -4.76 6.79 7.60
C ARG A 120 -5.19 6.28 8.96
N ALA A 121 -4.40 5.40 9.58
CA ALA A 121 -4.69 4.90 10.92
C ALA A 121 -4.70 6.03 11.96
N GLN A 122 -3.77 6.99 11.85
CA GLN A 122 -3.74 8.19 12.70
C GLN A 122 -4.97 9.07 12.51
N ALA A 123 -5.46 9.21 11.28
CA ALA A 123 -6.70 9.94 11.00
C ALA A 123 -7.93 9.29 11.67
N LEU A 124 -7.98 7.94 11.73
CA LEU A 124 -9.04 7.20 12.43
C LEU A 124 -8.92 7.26 13.96
N VAL A 125 -7.69 7.30 14.48
CA VAL A 125 -7.42 7.44 15.92
C VAL A 125 -7.80 8.84 16.43
N GLY A 126 -7.70 9.87 15.59
CA GLY A 126 -8.01 11.25 15.94
C GLY A 126 -6.96 11.89 16.86
N THR A 127 -7.42 12.76 17.77
CA THR A 127 -6.54 13.61 18.61
C THR A 127 -6.05 12.89 19.87
N ARG A 128 -5.40 11.73 19.72
CA ARG A 128 -4.75 11.00 20.82
C ARG A 128 -3.22 11.04 20.63
N PRO A 129 -2.53 12.10 21.09
CA PRO A 129 -1.13 12.35 20.76
C PRO A 129 -0.21 11.21 21.23
N PHE A 130 -0.51 10.59 22.36
CA PHE A 130 0.25 9.43 22.85
C PHE A 130 0.23 8.26 21.85
N LEU A 131 -0.96 7.87 21.36
CA LEU A 131 -1.09 6.74 20.44
C LEU A 131 -0.48 7.09 19.07
N ASN A 132 -0.66 8.31 18.58
CA ASN A 132 -0.06 8.76 17.33
C ASN A 132 1.47 8.76 17.40
N ASN A 133 2.05 9.20 18.52
CA ASN A 133 3.49 9.15 18.76
C ASN A 133 3.98 7.70 18.85
N LEU A 134 3.27 6.82 19.57
CA LEU A 134 3.61 5.40 19.68
C LEU A 134 3.65 4.72 18.29
N LEU A 135 2.64 4.93 17.46
CA LEU A 135 2.58 4.36 16.10
C LEU A 135 3.71 4.89 15.21
N THR A 136 4.02 6.19 15.31
CA THR A 136 5.11 6.80 14.55
C THR A 136 6.47 6.26 14.98
N THR A 137 6.70 6.14 16.30
CA THR A 137 7.93 5.53 16.84
C THR A 137 8.05 4.07 16.40
N PHE A 138 6.96 3.31 16.40
CA PHE A 138 6.97 1.93 15.95
C PHE A 138 7.29 1.82 14.46
N TYR A 139 6.71 2.67 13.61
CA TYR A 139 7.07 2.76 12.19
C TYR A 139 8.56 3.04 12.00
N ILE A 140 9.09 4.06 12.67
CA ILE A 140 10.50 4.46 12.57
C ILE A 140 11.39 3.30 13.00
N ALA A 141 11.12 2.66 14.14
CA ALA A 141 11.90 1.52 14.63
C ALA A 141 11.87 0.35 13.63
N SER A 142 10.69 -0.01 13.11
CA SER A 142 10.53 -1.08 12.12
C SER A 142 11.35 -0.83 10.85
N TYR A 143 11.29 0.39 10.31
CA TYR A 143 12.01 0.74 9.08
C TYR A 143 13.50 1.01 9.30
N LEU A 144 13.93 1.43 10.49
CA LEU A 144 15.35 1.47 10.86
C LEU A 144 15.96 0.07 10.89
N ILE A 145 15.29 -0.89 11.53
CA ILE A 145 15.72 -2.31 11.56
C ILE A 145 15.80 -2.85 10.13
N THR A 146 14.75 -2.62 9.33
CA THR A 146 14.70 -3.08 7.93
C THR A 146 15.83 -2.46 7.11
N THR A 147 16.10 -1.17 7.27
CA THR A 147 17.18 -0.45 6.57
C THR A 147 18.54 -1.02 6.95
N ALA A 148 18.79 -1.29 8.24
CA ALA A 148 20.03 -1.90 8.70
C ALA A 148 20.25 -3.28 8.06
N LEU A 149 19.22 -4.12 8.01
CA LEU A 149 19.29 -5.44 7.37
C LEU A 149 19.50 -5.35 5.85
N VAL A 150 18.77 -4.48 5.14
CA VAL A 150 18.95 -4.25 3.69
C VAL A 150 20.36 -3.74 3.40
N THR A 151 20.90 -2.86 4.24
CA THR A 151 22.25 -2.30 4.06
C THR A 151 23.31 -3.36 4.31
N HIS A 152 23.20 -4.11 5.39
CA HIS A 152 24.10 -5.21 5.74
C HIS A 152 24.16 -6.26 4.63
N THR A 153 22.99 -6.68 4.14
CA THR A 153 22.89 -7.69 3.08
C THR A 153 23.39 -7.16 1.74
N SER A 154 23.07 -5.92 1.38
CA SER A 154 23.60 -5.28 0.16
C SER A 154 25.13 -5.15 0.20
N TRP A 155 25.71 -4.82 1.35
CA TRP A 155 27.15 -4.69 1.52
C TRP A 155 27.88 -6.02 1.31
N ILE A 156 27.29 -7.13 1.76
CA ILE A 156 27.84 -8.47 1.58
C ILE A 156 27.70 -8.93 0.12
N LEU A 157 26.59 -8.61 -0.54
CA LEU A 157 26.28 -9.11 -1.88
C LEU A 157 26.89 -8.28 -3.02
N ARG A 158 27.16 -6.99 -2.83
CA ARG A 158 27.52 -6.06 -3.92
C ARG A 158 28.71 -6.53 -4.78
N ASP A 159 29.71 -7.17 -4.17
CA ASP A 159 30.96 -7.61 -4.82
C ASP A 159 30.86 -9.06 -5.33
N LYS A 160 29.72 -9.72 -5.09
CA LYS A 160 29.42 -11.10 -5.46
C LYS A 160 28.40 -11.22 -6.58
N ILE A 161 27.69 -10.13 -6.92
CA ILE A 161 26.73 -10.10 -8.01
C ILE A 161 27.46 -10.15 -9.36
N PHE A 162 26.99 -11.00 -10.27
CA PHE A 162 27.57 -11.18 -11.60
C PHE A 162 26.49 -11.33 -12.67
N TYR A 163 26.87 -11.11 -13.93
CA TYR A 163 26.06 -11.45 -15.09
C TYR A 163 26.42 -12.87 -15.57
N SER A 164 25.43 -13.72 -15.76
CA SER A 164 25.61 -15.04 -16.36
C SER A 164 25.35 -14.95 -17.86
N ASP A 165 26.38 -15.20 -18.66
CA ASP A 165 26.27 -15.34 -20.11
C ASP A 165 25.49 -16.61 -20.50
N SER A 166 25.58 -17.66 -19.68
CA SER A 166 24.91 -18.95 -19.95
C SER A 166 23.39 -18.85 -19.80
N PHE A 167 22.92 -18.10 -18.81
CA PHE A 167 21.49 -17.96 -18.50
C PHE A 167 20.90 -16.61 -18.93
N HIS A 168 21.74 -15.68 -19.41
CA HIS A 168 21.38 -14.31 -19.78
C HIS A 168 20.63 -13.55 -18.69
N VAL A 169 21.07 -13.68 -17.44
CA VAL A 169 20.47 -13.01 -16.27
C VAL A 169 21.54 -12.56 -15.27
N CYS A 170 21.19 -11.61 -14.40
CA CYS A 170 22.03 -11.28 -13.25
C CYS A 170 21.82 -12.31 -12.15
N GLY A 171 22.92 -12.86 -11.60
CA GLY A 171 22.92 -13.88 -10.57
C GLY A 171 23.57 -13.42 -9.26
N ILE A 172 23.23 -14.11 -8.18
CA ILE A 172 23.83 -13.95 -6.87
C ILE A 172 24.27 -15.35 -6.41
N PRO A 173 25.57 -15.58 -6.14
CA PRO A 173 26.08 -16.91 -5.81
C PRO A 173 25.78 -17.33 -4.37
N MET A 174 25.36 -16.40 -3.51
CA MET A 174 25.19 -16.64 -2.09
C MET A 174 23.81 -16.22 -1.60
N HIS A 175 23.23 -17.04 -0.72
CA HIS A 175 21.93 -16.85 -0.10
C HIS A 175 22.06 -16.60 1.42
N PRO A 176 22.31 -15.35 1.87
CA PRO A 176 22.49 -15.06 3.29
C PRO A 176 21.15 -15.20 4.05
N SER A 177 21.10 -16.01 5.12
CA SER A 177 19.87 -16.24 5.91
C SER A 177 19.30 -14.96 6.55
N SER A 178 20.13 -13.93 6.74
CA SER A 178 19.75 -12.63 7.28
C SER A 178 18.76 -11.87 6.41
N MET A 179 18.74 -12.10 5.09
CA MET A 179 17.81 -11.45 4.16
C MET A 179 16.36 -11.80 4.44
N GLY A 180 16.03 -13.02 4.88
CA GLY A 180 14.65 -13.37 5.19
C GLY A 180 14.05 -12.51 6.31
N PHE A 181 14.87 -12.08 7.28
CA PHE A 181 14.39 -11.28 8.40
C PHE A 181 13.98 -9.84 8.04
N ILE A 182 14.30 -9.36 6.82
CA ILE A 182 13.85 -8.03 6.35
C ILE A 182 12.33 -7.91 6.30
N TRP A 183 11.63 -9.04 6.15
CA TRP A 183 10.18 -9.10 6.04
C TRP A 183 9.47 -9.03 7.40
N LEU A 184 10.17 -9.39 8.48
CA LEU A 184 9.56 -9.59 9.79
C LEU A 184 9.10 -8.28 10.46
N ALA A 185 9.99 -7.28 10.55
CA ALA A 185 9.63 -6.02 11.21
C ALA A 185 8.48 -5.28 10.51
N PRO A 186 8.48 -5.11 9.16
CA PRO A 186 7.34 -4.53 8.45
C PRO A 186 6.05 -5.34 8.61
N LEU A 187 6.12 -6.67 8.60
CA LEU A 187 4.96 -7.54 8.79
C LEU A 187 4.28 -7.31 10.15
N VAL A 188 5.06 -7.27 11.23
CA VAL A 188 4.53 -7.02 12.59
C VAL A 188 3.90 -5.63 12.67
N PHE A 189 4.56 -4.62 12.07
CA PHE A 189 4.04 -3.26 12.00
C PHE A 189 2.72 -3.16 11.22
N GLU A 190 2.67 -3.73 10.02
CA GLU A 190 1.47 -3.78 9.18
C GLU A 190 0.31 -4.46 9.90
N THR A 191 0.59 -5.58 10.59
CA THR A 191 -0.39 -6.32 11.40
C THR A 191 -0.95 -5.45 12.52
N ALA A 192 -0.09 -4.76 13.28
CA ALA A 192 -0.53 -3.90 14.38
C ALA A 192 -1.40 -2.74 13.90
N ILE A 193 -1.00 -2.08 12.80
CA ILE A 193 -1.79 -1.00 12.19
C ILE A 193 -3.13 -1.50 11.67
N PHE A 194 -3.15 -2.66 11.02
CA PHE A 194 -4.37 -3.24 10.50
C PHE A 194 -5.36 -3.57 11.62
N LEU A 195 -4.91 -4.24 12.69
CA LEU A 195 -5.75 -4.54 13.86
C LEU A 195 -6.29 -3.27 14.50
N LEU A 196 -5.45 -2.25 14.70
CA LEU A 196 -5.89 -0.96 15.23
C LEU A 196 -6.93 -0.29 14.31
N THR A 197 -6.70 -0.35 13.00
CA THR A 197 -7.61 0.21 11.99
C THR A 197 -8.99 -0.47 12.07
N ILE A 198 -9.03 -1.80 12.19
CA ILE A 198 -10.29 -2.55 12.37
C ILE A 198 -10.99 -2.13 13.65
N VAL A 199 -10.28 -2.11 14.78
CA VAL A 199 -10.86 -1.75 16.09
C VAL A 199 -11.46 -0.35 16.02
N LYS A 200 -10.72 0.63 15.49
CA LYS A 200 -11.19 2.01 15.37
C LYS A 200 -12.36 2.16 14.40
N LEU A 201 -12.33 1.42 13.29
CA LEU A 201 -13.43 1.43 12.34
C LEU A 201 -14.70 0.85 12.97
N TYR A 202 -14.58 -0.22 13.75
CA TYR A 202 -15.69 -0.82 14.48
C TYR A 202 -16.25 0.10 15.58
N GLU A 203 -15.38 0.70 16.40
CA GLU A 203 -15.80 1.70 17.41
C GLU A 203 -16.60 2.85 16.78
N ASN A 204 -16.07 3.44 15.70
CA ASN A 204 -16.74 4.53 14.99
C ASN A 204 -18.07 4.09 14.35
N ALA A 205 -18.18 2.84 13.90
CA ALA A 205 -19.42 2.29 13.34
C ALA A 205 -20.53 2.17 14.40
N VAL A 206 -20.16 1.83 15.64
CA VAL A 206 -21.10 1.64 16.75
C VAL A 206 -21.52 2.99 17.35
N GLU A 207 -20.59 3.93 17.48
CA GLU A 207 -20.86 5.25 18.05
C GLU A 207 -21.67 6.14 17.10
N ASP A 208 -21.43 6.04 15.79
CA ASP A 208 -22.01 6.94 14.80
C ASP A 208 -22.75 6.15 13.71
N TYR A 209 -24.00 5.74 13.98
CA TYR A 209 -24.89 5.08 13.01
C TYR A 209 -25.12 5.90 11.72
N SER A 210 -24.74 7.18 11.73
CA SER A 210 -24.86 8.13 10.61
C SER A 210 -23.66 8.12 9.64
N LEU A 211 -22.50 7.59 10.07
CA LEU A 211 -21.35 7.35 9.20
C LEU A 211 -21.72 6.21 8.25
N GLY A 212 -22.28 6.60 7.10
CA GLY A 212 -22.99 5.76 6.16
C GLY A 212 -22.43 4.34 6.08
N SER A 213 -23.26 3.36 6.44
CA SER A 213 -22.92 1.93 6.49
C SER A 213 -22.15 1.48 5.24
N THR A 214 -22.44 2.06 4.07
CA THR A 214 -21.76 1.79 2.81
C THR A 214 -20.28 2.22 2.76
N LEU A 215 -19.91 3.40 3.29
CA LEU A 215 -18.51 3.85 3.34
C LEU A 215 -17.70 2.89 4.22
N LEU A 216 -18.25 2.55 5.39
CA LEU A 216 -17.61 1.69 6.36
C LEU A 216 -17.48 0.24 5.85
N VAL A 217 -18.54 -0.30 5.23
CA VAL A 217 -18.53 -1.63 4.61
C VAL A 217 -17.56 -1.72 3.44
N THR A 218 -17.50 -0.70 2.58
CA THR A 218 -16.56 -0.69 1.44
C THR A 218 -15.11 -0.60 1.92
N LEU A 219 -14.84 0.30 2.88
CA LEU A 219 -13.50 0.47 3.45
C LEU A 219 -13.03 -0.78 4.20
N TYR A 220 -13.94 -1.44 4.91
CA TYR A 220 -13.69 -2.69 5.63
C TYR A 220 -13.44 -3.85 4.66
N ARG A 221 -14.35 -4.10 3.71
CA ARG A 221 -14.25 -5.23 2.78
C ARG A 221 -12.99 -5.15 1.92
N ASP A 222 -12.73 -3.99 1.33
CA ASP A 222 -11.59 -3.81 0.44
C ASP A 222 -10.28 -3.80 1.25
N GLY A 223 -10.26 -3.11 2.40
CA GLY A 223 -9.08 -3.02 3.27
C GLY A 223 -8.63 -4.39 3.83
N VAL A 224 -9.57 -5.23 4.24
CA VAL A 224 -9.29 -6.59 4.74
C VAL A 224 -8.71 -7.47 3.63
N ALA A 225 -9.30 -7.45 2.43
CA ALA A 225 -8.81 -8.24 1.31
C ALA A 225 -7.37 -7.86 0.92
N TYR A 226 -7.07 -6.56 0.79
CA TYR A 226 -5.71 -6.11 0.49
C TYR A 226 -4.71 -6.53 1.57
N TYR A 227 -5.07 -6.36 2.85
CA TYR A 227 -4.20 -6.75 3.95
C TYR A 227 -3.91 -8.26 3.95
N LEU A 228 -4.92 -9.12 3.76
CA LEU A 228 -4.71 -10.57 3.74
C LEU A 228 -3.76 -11.00 2.61
N VAL A 229 -3.88 -10.38 1.43
CA VAL A 229 -2.98 -10.65 0.30
C VAL A 229 -1.56 -10.17 0.62
N ILE A 230 -1.40 -8.94 1.11
CA ILE A 230 -0.08 -8.39 1.48
C ILE A 230 0.58 -9.21 2.60
N PHE A 231 -0.18 -9.56 3.64
CA PHE A 231 0.27 -10.42 4.73
C PHE A 231 0.75 -11.77 4.22
N SER A 232 -0.05 -12.42 3.37
CA SER A 232 0.29 -13.72 2.78
C SER A 232 1.57 -13.64 1.95
N LEU A 233 1.74 -12.57 1.16
CA LEU A 233 2.93 -12.36 0.36
C LEU A 233 4.16 -12.06 1.22
N ARG A 234 4.04 -11.27 2.28
CA ARG A 234 5.13 -11.04 3.25
C ARG A 234 5.57 -12.33 3.93
N VAL A 235 4.62 -13.14 4.40
CA VAL A 235 4.89 -14.45 4.99
C VAL A 235 5.51 -15.39 3.96
N PHE A 236 5.00 -15.40 2.73
CA PHE A 236 5.60 -16.17 1.63
C PHE A 236 7.05 -15.75 1.40
N ASN A 237 7.37 -14.45 1.31
CA ASN A 237 8.74 -13.98 1.14
C ASN A 237 9.66 -14.35 2.32
N LEU A 238 9.15 -14.26 3.55
CA LEU A 238 9.86 -14.69 4.76
C LEU A 238 10.20 -16.19 4.68
N LEU A 239 9.21 -17.04 4.40
CA LEU A 239 9.37 -18.49 4.37
C LEU A 239 10.16 -18.95 3.15
N ALA A 240 9.95 -18.33 1.99
CA ALA A 240 10.69 -18.61 0.77
C ALA A 240 12.18 -18.41 0.99
N TRP A 241 12.58 -17.35 1.70
CA TRP A 241 13.98 -17.13 2.02
C TRP A 241 14.55 -18.13 3.03
N GLN A 242 13.76 -18.65 3.96
CA GLN A 242 14.27 -19.56 4.99
C GLN A 242 14.30 -21.03 4.55
N ILE A 243 13.36 -21.43 3.68
CA ILE A 243 13.07 -22.83 3.40
C ILE A 243 13.20 -23.15 1.91
N MET A 244 12.92 -22.18 1.03
CA MET A 244 12.86 -22.42 -0.41
C MET A 244 14.18 -22.05 -1.12
N PRO A 245 14.39 -22.58 -2.33
CA PRO A 245 15.45 -22.12 -3.23
C PRO A 245 15.38 -20.62 -3.52
N ILE A 246 16.54 -20.00 -3.76
CA ILE A 246 16.74 -18.54 -3.90
C ILE A 246 15.82 -17.88 -4.95
N GLN A 247 15.35 -18.64 -5.94
CA GLN A 247 14.61 -18.06 -7.07
C GLN A 247 13.14 -17.77 -6.68
N PHE A 248 12.57 -18.53 -5.74
CA PHE A 248 11.25 -18.21 -5.15
C PHE A 248 11.26 -16.91 -4.34
N ALA A 249 12.42 -16.55 -3.78
CA ALA A 249 12.56 -15.30 -3.03
C ALA A 249 12.49 -14.05 -3.94
N LEU A 250 12.97 -14.14 -5.18
CA LEU A 250 12.85 -13.04 -6.15
C LEU A 250 11.44 -12.92 -6.73
N ILE A 251 10.72 -14.04 -6.86
CA ILE A 251 9.32 -14.04 -7.31
C ILE A 251 8.42 -13.25 -6.35
N GLY A 252 8.55 -13.51 -5.05
CA GLY A 252 7.67 -12.94 -4.04
C GLY A 252 7.77 -11.42 -3.92
N ILE A 253 8.98 -10.85 -4.07
CA ILE A 253 9.20 -9.41 -3.83
C ILE A 253 8.52 -8.55 -4.88
N PHE A 254 8.59 -8.91 -6.17
CA PHE A 254 7.99 -8.10 -7.24
C PHE A 254 6.46 -8.15 -7.22
N LEU A 255 5.88 -9.31 -6.90
CA LEU A 255 4.43 -9.43 -6.71
C LEU A 255 3.96 -8.61 -5.50
N LEU A 256 4.64 -8.75 -4.37
CA LEU A 256 4.37 -7.94 -3.18
C LEU A 256 4.46 -6.45 -3.51
N TRP A 257 5.46 -6.05 -4.29
CA TRP A 257 5.67 -4.66 -4.66
C TRP A 257 4.58 -4.10 -5.55
N ALA A 258 4.22 -4.82 -6.62
CA ALA A 258 3.11 -4.44 -7.47
C ALA A 258 1.81 -4.32 -6.65
N ILE A 259 1.49 -5.34 -5.84
CA ILE A 259 0.24 -5.39 -5.07
C ILE A 259 0.19 -4.31 -4.00
N MET A 260 1.27 -4.06 -3.24
CA MET A 260 1.30 -2.97 -2.27
C MET A 260 1.06 -1.61 -2.93
N SER A 261 1.72 -1.35 -4.06
CA SER A 261 1.57 -0.09 -4.81
C SER A 261 0.14 0.12 -5.31
N VAL A 262 -0.46 -0.91 -5.91
CA VAL A 262 -1.84 -0.93 -6.37
C VAL A 262 -2.83 -0.74 -5.22
N SER A 263 -2.63 -1.48 -4.13
CA SER A 263 -3.53 -1.47 -2.97
C SER A 263 -3.61 -0.07 -2.36
N VAL A 264 -2.49 0.62 -2.19
CA VAL A 264 -2.46 1.98 -1.63
C VAL A 264 -3.21 2.96 -2.52
N THR A 265 -2.98 2.92 -3.83
CA THR A 265 -3.65 3.79 -4.81
C THR A 265 -5.16 3.55 -4.82
N ARG A 266 -5.60 2.28 -4.94
CA ARG A 266 -7.02 1.93 -4.92
C ARG A 266 -7.71 2.27 -3.62
N LEU A 267 -7.07 2.00 -2.49
CA LEU A 267 -7.63 2.32 -1.18
C LEU A 267 -7.79 3.83 -0.98
N GLN A 268 -6.93 4.64 -1.60
CA GLN A 268 -7.06 6.10 -1.61
C GLN A 268 -8.20 6.55 -2.53
N LEU A 269 -8.29 6.00 -3.74
CA LEU A 269 -9.36 6.32 -4.68
C LEU A 269 -10.74 5.92 -4.14
N ASN A 270 -10.87 4.73 -3.56
CA ASN A 270 -12.14 4.26 -2.98
C ASN A 270 -12.61 5.16 -1.83
N LEU A 271 -11.69 5.65 -1.00
CA LEU A 271 -12.00 6.63 0.03
C LEU A 271 -12.48 7.96 -0.57
N LEU A 272 -11.79 8.47 -1.61
CA LEU A 272 -12.16 9.72 -2.26
C LEU A 272 -13.52 9.63 -2.95
N LYS A 273 -13.81 8.52 -3.63
CA LYS A 273 -15.11 8.24 -4.25
C LYS A 273 -16.22 8.24 -3.22
N ALA A 274 -16.01 7.54 -2.10
CA ALA A 274 -17.03 7.42 -1.07
C ALA A 274 -17.31 8.74 -0.35
N VAL A 275 -16.32 9.64 -0.22
CA VAL A 275 -16.53 10.99 0.33
C VAL A 275 -17.27 11.92 -0.65
N ASN A 276 -17.07 11.73 -1.96
CA ASN A 276 -17.68 12.59 -2.98
C ASN A 276 -19.04 12.10 -3.49
N MET A 277 -19.50 10.92 -3.06
CA MET A 277 -20.80 10.38 -3.48
C MET A 277 -21.93 11.10 -2.72
N PRO A 278 -22.91 11.72 -3.42
CA PRO A 278 -24.04 12.35 -2.75
C PRO A 278 -24.88 11.29 -2.02
N PRO A 279 -25.41 11.58 -0.82
CA PRO A 279 -26.16 10.62 -0.01
C PRO A 279 -27.47 10.08 -0.64
N ALA A 280 -27.83 10.54 -1.85
CA ALA A 280 -29.07 10.19 -2.54
C ALA A 280 -28.92 9.15 -3.67
N SER A 281 -27.70 8.74 -4.05
CA SER A 281 -27.49 7.75 -5.15
C SER A 281 -27.17 6.33 -4.69
N LEU A 282 -27.27 6.06 -3.39
CA LEU A 282 -27.09 4.72 -2.80
C LEU A 282 -28.39 4.21 -2.18
N GLU A 283 -29.54 4.50 -2.82
CA GLU A 283 -30.68 3.60 -2.67
C GLU A 283 -30.28 2.26 -3.28
N ILE A 284 -30.11 1.30 -2.38
CA ILE A 284 -29.99 -0.11 -2.63
C ILE A 284 -30.99 -0.47 -3.73
N THR A 285 -30.50 -0.82 -4.93
CA THR A 285 -31.24 -1.71 -5.84
C THR A 285 -31.44 -3.01 -5.09
N SER A 286 -32.53 -3.05 -4.31
CA SER A 286 -33.04 -4.26 -3.69
C SER A 286 -33.52 -5.12 -4.83
N VAL A 287 -32.68 -6.08 -5.21
CA VAL A 287 -33.14 -7.27 -5.93
C VAL A 287 -34.16 -7.92 -5.00
N GLY A 288 -35.45 -7.81 -5.34
CA GLY A 288 -36.50 -8.57 -4.70
C GLY A 288 -36.15 -10.06 -4.74
N PRO A 289 -36.50 -10.79 -3.67
CA PRO A 289 -37.76 -11.50 -3.76
C PRO A 289 -38.66 -11.25 -2.55
N SER A 290 -39.92 -11.00 -2.88
CA SER A 290 -41.12 -11.11 -2.06
C SER A 290 -41.01 -12.07 -0.87
N ILE A 291 -40.90 -11.53 0.34
CA ILE A 291 -41.50 -12.11 1.56
C ILE A 291 -42.03 -10.94 2.39
N SER A 292 -43.35 -10.77 2.37
CA SER A 292 -44.10 -9.87 3.23
C SER A 292 -44.12 -10.41 4.66
N ILE A 293 -43.40 -9.76 5.57
CA ILE A 293 -43.68 -9.86 7.01
C ILE A 293 -44.14 -8.48 7.48
N PHE A 294 -45.40 -8.43 7.88
CA PHE A 294 -46.06 -7.32 8.54
C PHE A 294 -45.23 -6.83 9.74
N ALA A 295 -44.83 -5.57 9.72
CA ALA A 295 -44.57 -4.79 10.92
C ALA A 295 -45.14 -3.39 10.70
N SER A 296 -46.41 -3.24 11.05
CA SER A 296 -47.10 -1.96 11.11
C SER A 296 -46.47 -1.07 12.17
N PHE A 297 -45.73 -0.04 11.77
CA PHE A 297 -45.39 1.09 12.65
C PHE A 297 -46.32 2.28 12.34
N PRO A 298 -46.94 2.91 13.36
CA PRO A 298 -47.87 3.99 13.13
C PRO A 298 -47.14 5.26 12.68
N ARG A 299 -47.62 5.81 11.56
CA ARG A 299 -47.29 7.13 11.03
C ARG A 299 -47.76 8.20 12.03
N ARG A 300 -46.86 8.73 12.87
CA ARG A 300 -47.15 9.89 13.70
C ARG A 300 -46.96 11.16 12.86
N ASN A 301 -48.06 11.68 12.32
CA ASN A 301 -48.12 13.05 11.83
C ASN A 301 -47.74 14.01 12.96
N GLY A 302 -46.65 14.74 12.78
CA GLY A 302 -46.13 15.72 13.74
C GLY A 302 -45.60 16.94 13.02
N SER A 303 -46.51 17.80 12.55
CA SER A 303 -46.24 19.16 12.13
C SER A 303 -45.65 19.98 13.29
N ARG A 304 -44.32 20.12 13.37
CA ARG A 304 -43.66 21.10 14.24
C ARG A 304 -42.17 21.25 13.91
N SER A 305 -41.83 22.18 13.01
CA SER A 305 -40.46 22.72 12.91
C SER A 305 -40.32 24.05 12.15
N GLN A 306 -41.36 24.91 12.14
CA GLN A 306 -41.21 26.30 11.64
C GLN A 306 -41.13 27.37 12.74
N THR A 307 -41.41 27.03 14.00
CA THR A 307 -41.46 28.02 15.10
C THR A 307 -40.12 28.24 15.81
N GLU A 308 -39.11 27.40 15.56
CA GLU A 308 -37.82 27.45 16.27
C GLU A 308 -36.76 28.29 15.55
N ARG A 309 -36.91 28.52 14.24
CA ARG A 309 -36.04 29.42 13.46
C ARG A 309 -36.30 30.91 13.69
N SER A 310 -37.45 31.31 14.25
CA SER A 310 -37.76 32.72 14.52
C SER A 310 -37.22 33.21 15.86
N ARG A 311 -37.06 32.34 16.88
CA ARG A 311 -36.51 32.74 18.19
C ARG A 311 -35.01 32.99 18.20
N ILE A 312 -34.23 32.28 17.36
CA ILE A 312 -32.77 32.46 17.30
C ILE A 312 -32.39 33.76 16.55
N ARG A 313 -33.25 34.26 15.66
CA ARG A 313 -32.98 35.47 14.87
C ARG A 313 -33.21 36.76 15.65
N THR A 314 -34.14 36.79 16.62
CA THR A 314 -34.38 37.97 17.47
C THR A 314 -33.32 38.16 18.56
N SER A 315 -32.75 37.08 19.12
CA SER A 315 -31.69 37.21 20.15
C SER A 315 -30.36 37.75 19.59
N ARG A 316 -30.04 37.50 18.32
CA ARG A 316 -28.84 38.07 17.66
C ARG A 316 -28.99 39.53 17.24
N MET A 317 -30.20 40.06 17.16
CA MET A 317 -30.43 41.45 16.77
C MET A 317 -30.34 42.43 17.95
N GLN A 318 -30.68 41.98 19.18
CA GLN A 318 -30.58 42.81 20.38
C GLN A 318 -29.15 42.98 20.93
N LEU A 319 -28.23 42.06 20.64
CA LEU A 319 -26.83 42.16 21.08
C LEU A 319 -25.96 43.08 20.20
N ARG A 320 -26.43 43.51 19.02
CA ARG A 320 -25.69 44.43 18.12
C ARG A 320 -26.03 45.91 18.33
N THR A 321 -27.07 46.23 19.09
CA THR A 321 -27.50 47.62 19.35
C THR A 321 -26.91 48.24 20.62
N PHE A 322 -26.06 47.52 21.37
CA PHE A 322 -25.51 48.01 22.64
C PHE A 322 -24.02 48.42 22.61
N SER A 323 -23.33 48.39 21.46
CA SER A 323 -21.88 48.69 21.38
C SER A 323 -21.47 49.89 20.52
N HIS A 324 -22.40 50.75 20.09
CA HIS A 324 -22.04 52.00 19.40
C HIS A 324 -22.87 53.17 19.92
N GLY A 325 -22.26 53.99 20.77
CA GLY A 325 -22.86 55.26 21.18
C GLY A 325 -22.16 55.94 22.34
N ILE A 326 -20.84 56.22 22.25
CA ILE A 326 -20.23 57.34 22.99
C ILE A 326 -19.14 57.98 22.12
N ALA A 327 -19.40 59.20 21.68
CA ALA A 327 -18.49 60.25 21.19
C ALA A 327 -19.20 61.60 21.50
N PRO A 328 -18.58 62.78 21.41
CA PRO A 328 -17.21 63.21 21.76
C PRO A 328 -17.19 64.49 22.67
N GLU A 329 -15.98 64.88 23.13
CA GLU A 329 -15.44 66.26 23.39
C GLU A 329 -16.16 67.26 24.32
N PRO A 330 -15.50 68.33 24.84
CA PRO A 330 -14.29 69.04 24.37
C PRO A 330 -12.98 68.82 25.15
#